data_AF-A0A7J9GNE7-F1
#
_entry.id   AF-A0A7J9GNE7-F1
#
_cell.length_a   1.000
_cell.length_b   1.000
_cell.length_c   1.000
_cell.angle_alpha   90.00
_cell.angle_beta   90.00
_cell.angle_gamma   90.00
#
_symmetry.space_group_name_H-M   'P 1'
#
loop_
_entity.id
_entity.type
_entity.pdbx_description
1 polymer ?
#
loop_
_entity_poly.entity_id
_entity_poly.type
_entity_poly.pdbx_seq_one_letter_code
_entity_poly.pdbx_strand_id
1 'polypeptide(L)'
;MGKNTMMKRSIRMHAEMTGNQAFLNLIPLLQEDVGLIFTKGDLKQVNEEVAKYKVGAPARVGLVAPIDVVVPPGNTGLDPSQTSFSQVLNIPTKINKGTV
;
A
#
# COMPACT_ATOMS: atom_id res chain seq x y z
N MET A 1 -3.26 3.04 17.97
CA MET A 1 -2.08 3.71 17.38
C MET A 1 -2.01 5.13 17.94
N GLY A 2 -0.82 5.59 18.32
CA GLY A 2 -0.64 6.94 18.86
C GLY A 2 -0.71 7.98 17.74
N LYS A 3 -1.08 9.22 18.06
CA LYS A 3 -0.96 10.33 17.11
C LYS A 3 0.53 10.62 16.87
N ASN A 4 0.96 10.83 15.63
CA ASN A 4 2.37 11.08 15.29
C ASN A 4 3.02 12.19 16.12
N THR A 5 2.26 13.23 16.47
CA THR A 5 2.74 14.31 17.34
C THR A 5 3.16 13.81 18.73
N MET A 6 2.38 12.90 19.33
CA MET A 6 2.71 12.28 20.62
C MET A 6 3.90 11.32 20.48
N MET A 7 3.94 10.53 19.41
CA MET A 7 5.04 9.59 19.18
C MET A 7 6.39 10.31 19.00
N LYS A 8 6.41 11.39 18.19
CA LYS A 8 7.62 12.23 18.01
C LYS A 8 8.09 12.87 19.31
N ARG A 9 7.14 13.34 20.15
CA ARG A 9 7.48 13.94 21.45
C ARG A 9 8.09 12.90 22.40
N SER A 10 7.49 11.72 22.51
CA SER A 10 8.01 10.64 23.37
C SER A 10 9.40 10.19 22.94
N ILE A 11 9.65 10.09 21.63
CA ILE A 11 10.97 9.73 21.09
C ILE A 11 12.03 10.79 21.43
N ARG A 12 11.71 12.09 21.34
CA ARG A 12 12.64 13.15 21.74
C ARG A 12 12.98 13.09 23.22
N MET A 13 11.96 12.99 24.09
CA MET A 13 12.17 12.90 25.53
C MET A 13 13.01 11.68 25.90
N HIS A 14 12.79 10.53 25.25
CA HIS A 14 13.58 9.33 25.51
C HIS A 14 15.03 9.46 25.00
N ALA A 15 15.24 10.05 23.82
CA ALA A 15 16.57 10.31 23.28
C ALA A 15 17.39 11.24 24.20
N GLU A 16 16.75 12.26 24.77
CA GLU A 16 17.37 13.18 25.74
C GLU A 16 17.73 12.48 27.06
N MET A 17 16.85 11.62 27.58
CA MET A 17 17.10 10.88 28.83
C MET A 17 18.19 9.81 28.70
N THR A 18 18.27 9.13 27.56
CA THR A 18 19.20 8.01 27.34
C THR A 18 20.50 8.46 26.64
N GLY A 19 20.54 9.68 26.09
CA GLY A 19 21.69 10.22 25.34
C GLY A 19 21.92 9.57 23.97
N ASN A 20 21.02 8.67 23.54
CA ASN A 20 21.16 7.94 22.29
C ASN A 20 20.51 8.71 21.13
N GLN A 21 21.33 9.32 20.29
CA GLN A 21 20.88 10.12 19.15
C GLN A 21 20.30 9.28 18.00
N ALA A 22 20.49 7.96 17.99
CA ALA A 22 19.95 7.10 16.93
C ALA A 22 18.42 7.18 16.82
N PHE A 23 17.73 7.42 17.94
CA PHE A 23 16.28 7.58 17.96
C PHE A 23 15.78 8.84 17.24
N LEU A 24 16.62 9.88 17.11
CA LEU A 24 16.25 11.10 16.37
C LEU A 24 16.04 10.82 14.88
N ASN A 25 16.73 9.81 14.33
CA ASN A 25 16.58 9.39 12.94
C ASN A 25 15.20 8.77 12.64
N LEU A 26 14.43 8.38 13.66
CA LEU A 26 13.07 7.85 13.51
C LEU A 26 12.01 8.96 13.35
N ILE A 27 12.30 10.18 13.80
CA ILE A 27 11.38 11.33 13.73
C ILE A 27 10.96 11.66 12.29
N PRO A 28 11.87 11.73 11.30
CA PRO A 28 11.48 12.00 9.92
C PRO A 28 10.66 10.86 9.28
N LEU A 29 10.87 9.61 9.71
CA LEU A 29 10.17 8.44 9.16
C LEU A 29 8.72 8.30 9.65
N LEU A 30 8.37 8.96 10.76
CA LEU A 30 7.00 9.00 11.29
C LEU A 30 6.17 10.09 10.58
N GLN A 31 5.76 9.83 9.34
CA GLN A 31 4.86 10.68 8.57
C GLN A 31 3.53 9.95 8.31
N GLU A 32 2.42 10.68 8.33
CA GLU A 32 1.08 10.14 8.01
C GLU A 32 0.70 8.88 8.83
N ASP A 33 0.04 7.89 8.26
CA ASP A 33 -0.45 6.71 8.98
C ASP A 33 0.65 5.64 9.15
N VAL A 34 1.76 6.01 9.82
CA VAL A 34 2.86 5.10 10.14
C VAL A 34 2.75 4.59 11.59
N GLY A 35 2.90 3.27 11.76
CA GLY A 35 2.97 2.60 13.06
C GLY A 35 4.36 2.06 13.38
N LEU A 36 4.67 1.92 14.67
CA LEU A 36 5.88 1.25 15.15
C LEU A 36 5.58 -0.20 15.49
N ILE A 37 6.36 -1.13 14.93
CA ILE A 37 6.26 -2.56 15.21
C ILE A 37 7.44 -2.95 16.09
N PHE A 38 7.14 -3.45 17.29
CA PHE A 38 8.16 -3.98 18.21
C PHE A 38 8.16 -5.50 18.10
N THR A 39 9.30 -6.07 17.73
CA THR A 39 9.47 -7.53 17.60
C THR A 39 10.73 -7.96 18.35
N LYS A 40 10.75 -9.24 18.76
CA LYS A 40 11.95 -9.87 19.35
C LYS A 40 12.76 -10.67 18.30
N GLY A 41 12.23 -10.82 17.09
CA GLY A 41 12.84 -11.59 16.01
C GLY A 41 13.81 -10.78 15.17
N ASP A 42 14.46 -11.42 14.20
CA ASP A 42 15.33 -10.73 13.25
C ASP A 42 14.52 -9.84 12.29
N LEU A 43 15.09 -8.68 11.93
CA LEU A 43 14.45 -7.70 11.07
C LEU A 43 14.15 -8.26 9.67
N LYS A 44 14.97 -9.19 9.17
CA LYS A 44 14.74 -9.84 7.88
C LYS A 44 13.51 -10.72 7.90
N GLN A 45 13.37 -11.56 8.93
CA GLN A 45 12.24 -12.47 9.08
C GLN A 45 10.92 -11.72 9.18
N VAL A 46 10.89 -10.64 9.96
CA VAL A 46 9.69 -9.81 10.12
C VAL A 46 9.28 -9.16 8.79
N ASN A 47 10.26 -8.67 8.01
CA ASN A 47 9.96 -8.08 6.70
C ASN A 47 9.41 -9.12 5.71
N GLU A 48 10.00 -10.32 5.69
CA GLU A 48 9.52 -11.42 4.85
C GLU A 48 8.09 -11.87 5.24
N GLU A 49 7.82 -11.97 6.53
CA GLU A 49 6.51 -12.38 7.04
C GLU A 49 5.42 -11.34 6.70
N VAL A 50 5.71 -10.05 6.91
CA VAL A 50 4.81 -8.96 6.52
C VAL A 50 4.64 -8.88 5.00
N ALA A 51 5.70 -9.16 4.22
CA ALA A 51 5.62 -9.17 2.76
C ALA A 51 4.76 -10.32 2.24
N LYS A 52 4.82 -11.49 2.90
CA LYS A 52 4.10 -12.71 2.52
C LYS A 52 2.61 -12.62 2.81
N TYR A 53 2.23 -12.09 3.98
CA TYR A 53 0.84 -12.05 4.42
C TYR A 53 0.14 -10.72 4.08
N LYS A 54 0.11 -10.38 2.80
CA LYS A 54 -0.65 -9.22 2.30
C LYS A 54 -2.03 -9.65 1.82
N VAL A 55 -3.06 -8.95 2.29
CA VAL A 55 -4.43 -9.13 1.81
C VAL A 55 -4.61 -8.32 0.53
N GLY A 56 -5.10 -8.97 -0.54
CA GLY A 56 -5.45 -8.28 -1.77
C GLY A 56 -6.60 -7.30 -1.54
N ALA A 57 -6.40 -6.04 -1.94
CA ALA A 57 -7.42 -5.00 -1.87
C ALA A 57 -7.59 -4.38 -3.26
N PRO A 58 -8.83 -3.97 -3.64
CA PRO A 58 -9.04 -3.27 -4.89
C PRO A 58 -8.36 -1.90 -4.86
N ALA A 59 -7.86 -1.46 -6.01
CA ALA A 59 -7.30 -0.12 -6.17
C ALA A 59 -8.37 0.95 -5.86
N ARG A 60 -7.97 2.01 -5.18
CA ARG A 60 -8.86 3.14 -4.88
C ARG A 60 -8.68 4.25 -5.92
N VAL A 61 -9.79 4.86 -6.31
CA VAL A 61 -9.79 5.97 -7.28
C VAL A 61 -8.98 7.14 -6.75
N GLY A 62 -8.14 7.74 -7.60
CA GLY A 62 -7.32 8.92 -7.26
C GLY A 62 -5.99 8.62 -6.57
N LEU A 63 -5.70 7.36 -6.24
CA LEU A 63 -4.38 6.95 -5.74
C LEU A 63 -3.48 6.50 -6.89
N VAL A 64 -2.18 6.76 -6.76
CA VAL A 64 -1.16 6.25 -7.67
C VAL A 64 -1.00 4.74 -7.45
N ALA A 65 -0.96 3.97 -8.54
CA ALA A 65 -0.75 2.54 -8.46
C ALA A 65 0.68 2.24 -7.96
N PRO A 66 0.86 1.42 -6.91
CA PRO A 66 2.18 1.07 -6.40
C PRO A 66 2.92 0.05 -7.28
N ILE A 67 2.20 -0.67 -8.15
CA ILE A 67 2.70 -1.65 -9.10
C ILE A 67 1.93 -1.51 -10.42
N ASP A 68 2.51 -2.03 -11.50
CA ASP A 68 1.84 -2.06 -12.81
C ASP A 68 0.56 -2.90 -12.76
N VAL A 69 -0.54 -2.35 -13.27
CA VAL A 69 -1.84 -3.01 -13.33
C VAL A 69 -2.01 -3.61 -14.72
N VAL A 70 -2.14 -4.94 -14.78
CA VAL A 70 -2.28 -5.68 -16.04
C VAL A 70 -3.66 -6.35 -16.08
N VAL A 71 -4.32 -6.27 -17.23
CA VAL A 71 -5.58 -6.97 -17.50
C VAL A 71 -5.28 -8.21 -18.35
N PRO A 72 -5.62 -9.43 -17.89
CA PRO A 72 -5.40 -10.64 -18.66
C PRO A 72 -6.35 -10.73 -19.87
N PRO A 73 -5.93 -11.35 -20.98
CA PRO A 73 -6.81 -11.56 -22.13
C PRO A 73 -7.88 -12.61 -21.79
N GLY A 74 -9.14 -12.29 -22.08
CA GLY A 74 -10.26 -13.21 -21.85
C GLY A 74 -11.61 -12.53 -22.03
N ASN A 75 -12.67 -13.35 -22.12
CA ASN A 75 -14.04 -12.84 -22.13
C ASN A 75 -14.41 -12.41 -20.70
N THR A 76 -14.85 -11.17 -20.54
CA THR A 76 -15.27 -10.59 -19.26
C THR A 76 -16.69 -11.01 -18.89
N GLY A 77 -17.49 -11.48 -19.86
CA GLY A 77 -18.89 -11.85 -19.67
C GLY A 77 -19.83 -10.65 -19.48
N LEU A 78 -19.34 -9.43 -19.70
CA LEU A 78 -20.13 -8.21 -19.63
C LEU A 78 -20.97 -8.02 -20.90
N ASP A 79 -22.09 -7.31 -20.74
CA ASP A 79 -23.00 -6.97 -21.85
C ASP A 79 -22.30 -6.06 -22.89
N PRO A 80 -22.56 -6.24 -24.20
CA PRO A 80 -21.94 -5.47 -25.27
C PRO A 80 -22.07 -3.94 -25.15
N SER A 81 -23.07 -3.46 -24.41
CA SER A 81 -23.32 -2.04 -24.20
C SER A 81 -22.21 -1.32 -23.41
N GLN A 82 -21.39 -2.07 -22.65
CA GLN A 82 -20.34 -1.51 -21.78
C GLN A 82 -18.94 -1.46 -22.41
N THR A 83 -18.83 -1.74 -23.71
CA THR A 83 -17.55 -1.69 -24.45
C THR A 83 -16.87 -0.32 -24.41
N SER A 84 -17.65 0.77 -24.41
CA SER A 84 -17.14 2.15 -24.41
C SER A 84 -16.31 2.48 -23.17
N PHE A 85 -16.68 1.97 -22.00
CA PHE A 85 -15.96 2.23 -20.75
C PHE A 85 -14.55 1.64 -20.78
N SER A 86 -14.39 0.42 -21.28
CA SER A 86 -13.09 -0.25 -21.38
C SER A 86 -12.16 0.46 -22.38
N GLN A 87 -12.73 0.97 -23.47
CA GLN A 87 -11.98 1.73 -24.48
C GLN A 87 -11.46 3.07 -23.92
N VAL A 88 -12.24 3.76 -23.08
CA VAL A 88 -11.80 4.99 -22.40
C VAL A 88 -10.63 4.73 -21.45
N LEU A 89 -10.56 3.54 -20.86
CA LEU A 89 -9.45 3.09 -20.01
C LEU A 89 -8.24 2.57 -20.81
N ASN A 90 -8.20 2.77 -22.14
CA ASN A 90 -7.19 2.23 -23.05
C ASN A 90 -7.08 0.70 -23.03
N ILE A 91 -8.16 -0.01 -22.69
CA ILE A 91 -8.21 -1.48 -22.76
C ILE A 91 -8.83 -1.85 -24.12
N PRO A 92 -8.09 -2.50 -25.03
CA PRO A 92 -8.62 -2.91 -26.32
C PRO A 92 -9.61 -4.08 -26.13
N THR A 93 -10.88 -3.86 -26.44
CA THR A 93 -11.95 -4.85 -26.30
C THR A 93 -12.71 -5.06 -27.61
N LYS A 94 -13.26 -6.26 -27.81
CA LYS A 94 -14.04 -6.63 -29.00
C LYS A 94 -15.18 -7.55 -28.59
N ILE A 95 -16.37 -7.32 -29.14
CA ILE A 95 -17.54 -8.17 -28.88
C ILE A 95 -17.34 -9.52 -29.57
N ASN A 96 -17.43 -10.60 -28.79
CA ASN A 96 -17.42 -11.97 -29.27
C ASN A 96 -18.62 -12.73 -28.68
N LYS A 97 -19.43 -13.36 -29.56
CA LYS A 97 -20.64 -14.11 -29.17
C LYS A 97 -21.63 -13.34 -28.27
N GLY A 98 -21.74 -12.01 -28.45
CA GLY A 98 -22.66 -11.18 -27.68
C GLY A 98 -22.16 -10.81 -26.27
N THR A 99 -20.87 -10.96 -25.99
CA THR A 99 -20.21 -10.57 -24.74
C THR A 99 -18.86 -9.89 -25.02
N VAL A 100 -18.35 -9.11 -24.08
CA VAL A 100 -17.08 -8.34 -24.18
C VAL A 100 -15.89 -9.11 -23.61
#